data_AF-A0A9E5WUD3-F1
#
_entry.id   AF-A0A9E5WUD3-F1
#
_cell.length_a   1.000
_cell.length_b   1.000
_cell.length_c   1.000
_cell.angle_alpha   90.00
_cell.angle_beta   90.00
_cell.angle_gamma   90.00
#
_symmetry.space_group_name_H-M   'P 1'
#
loop_
_entity.id
_entity.type
_entity.pdbx_description
1 polymer ?
#
loop_
_entity_poly.entity_id
_entity_poly.type
_entity_poly.pdbx_seq_one_letter_code
_entity_poly.pdbx_strand_id
1 'polypeptide(L)'
;MRTQQKRCRFGIPQVALSAATLSAILAVQPCAAASQADVRISSPTRLTGPPTEDDYPAAAMAPDGTLWLVYVEYQRGSPIDMKAVRARSFDSLVPRGNGDRIRLMRFDGSNWSRPLDVTDAGLDVWRPTVAITGRGDVLVAWAQNLGGDWEICCRVFTPTSGKKPSRTDEPPRGLWSRVVRVTRSAGSDFHVVAATDADGKVWLAWQSWRGNNFDILVASRCTAAPREYHDPRWADPQDESK
;
A
#
# COMPACT_ATOMS: atom_id res chain seq x y z
N MET A 1 54.91 -25.76 70.78
CA MET A 1 54.59 -25.22 69.43
C MET A 1 54.76 -23.71 69.48
N ARG A 2 55.62 -23.18 68.61
CA ARG A 2 55.97 -21.75 68.50
C ARG A 2 54.88 -20.99 67.74
N THR A 3 54.47 -19.83 68.22
CA THR A 3 54.35 -18.63 67.36
C THR A 3 54.41 -17.37 68.23
N GLN A 4 55.33 -16.49 67.85
CA GLN A 4 55.67 -15.21 68.47
C GLN A 4 55.75 -14.19 67.33
N GLN A 5 55.74 -12.92 67.73
CA GLN A 5 56.06 -11.70 66.98
C GLN A 5 54.93 -11.05 66.20
N LYS A 6 54.76 -9.73 66.17
CA LYS A 6 55.24 -8.51 66.89
C LYS A 6 55.10 -7.42 65.81
N ARG A 7 54.50 -6.28 66.16
CA ARG A 7 54.49 -5.05 65.35
C ARG A 7 55.91 -4.53 65.10
N CYS A 8 56.14 -3.87 63.97
CA CYS A 8 57.08 -2.76 63.84
C CYS A 8 56.81 -1.86 62.62
N ARG A 9 57.34 -0.63 62.70
CA ARG A 9 57.04 0.60 61.93
C ARG A 9 57.99 0.87 60.73
N PHE A 10 57.59 1.88 59.94
CA PHE A 10 58.39 2.91 59.21
C PHE A 10 59.14 2.59 57.90
N GLY A 11 59.01 3.51 56.93
CA GLY A 11 60.01 3.78 55.87
C GLY A 11 59.45 4.47 54.61
N ILE A 12 59.86 5.72 54.33
CA ILE A 12 59.81 6.41 53.01
C ILE A 12 61.29 6.51 52.54
N PRO A 13 61.66 6.27 51.26
CA PRO A 13 61.91 7.39 50.31
C PRO A 13 61.61 7.14 48.81
N GLN A 14 61.09 8.19 48.16
CA GLN A 14 61.51 8.88 46.91
C GLN A 14 61.87 8.08 45.64
N VAL A 15 61.24 8.40 44.48
CA VAL A 15 61.85 8.91 43.21
C VAL A 15 60.73 9.51 42.31
N ALA A 16 61.12 10.41 41.39
CA ALA A 16 60.48 11.63 40.92
C ALA A 16 59.66 11.58 39.59
N LEU A 17 59.41 12.80 39.08
CA LEU A 17 58.81 13.26 37.80
C LEU A 17 57.28 13.39 37.80
N SER A 18 56.65 14.46 37.31
CA SER A 18 57.09 15.73 36.73
C SER A 18 55.87 16.66 36.74
N ALA A 19 56.06 17.96 36.97
CA ALA A 19 55.01 18.95 36.89
C ALA A 19 54.66 19.22 35.42
N ALA A 20 53.42 18.91 35.02
CA ALA A 20 52.79 19.49 33.85
C ALA A 20 51.48 20.12 34.29
N THR A 21 51.51 21.45 34.43
CA THR A 21 50.37 22.32 34.66
C THR A 21 49.40 22.18 33.48
N LEU A 22 48.23 21.59 33.70
CA LEU A 22 47.11 21.78 32.77
C LEU A 22 46.43 23.10 33.12
N SER A 23 46.71 24.12 32.31
CA SER A 23 45.86 25.30 32.23
C SER A 23 44.47 24.87 31.78
N ALA A 24 43.50 24.88 32.68
CA ALA A 24 42.09 24.75 32.34
C ALA A 24 41.65 26.05 31.64
N ILE A 25 41.62 26.02 30.31
CA ILE A 25 40.85 27.02 29.54
C ILE A 25 39.42 26.54 29.52
N LEU A 26 38.53 27.33 30.12
CA LEU A 26 37.09 27.17 30.03
C LEU A 26 36.65 27.45 28.58
N ALA A 27 36.72 26.44 27.71
CA ALA A 27 36.02 26.49 26.44
C ALA A 27 34.56 26.11 26.72
N VAL A 28 33.69 27.11 26.81
CA VAL A 28 32.25 26.91 26.68
C VAL A 28 32.06 26.28 25.29
N GLN A 29 31.81 24.96 25.25
CA GLN A 29 31.35 24.34 24.02
C GLN A 29 30.00 25.00 23.70
N PRO A 30 29.85 25.71 22.57
CA PRO A 30 28.51 26.07 22.13
C PRO A 30 27.75 24.75 21.96
N CYS A 31 26.62 24.66 22.66
CA CYS A 31 25.62 23.62 22.45
C CYS A 31 25.42 23.49 20.94
N ALA A 32 25.67 22.30 20.38
CA ALA A 32 25.46 22.05 18.97
C ALA A 32 24.04 22.49 18.63
N ALA A 33 23.92 23.56 17.84
CA ALA A 33 22.65 23.97 17.28
C ALA A 33 22.06 22.75 16.59
N ALA A 34 20.86 22.32 16.99
CA ALA A 34 20.15 21.26 16.32
C ALA A 34 20.11 21.63 14.83
N SER A 35 20.83 20.88 13.99
CA SER A 35 20.74 21.07 12.55
C SER A 35 19.28 20.82 12.20
N GLN A 36 18.59 21.86 11.75
CA GLN A 36 17.28 21.74 11.16
C GLN A 36 17.45 20.79 9.97
N ALA A 37 17.05 19.54 10.14
CA ALA A 37 17.12 18.58 9.07
C ALA A 37 16.11 19.03 8.02
N ASP A 38 16.60 19.70 6.98
CA ASP A 38 15.77 20.12 5.86
C ASP A 38 15.10 18.88 5.27
N VAL A 39 13.77 18.84 5.39
CA VAL A 39 12.96 17.77 4.79
C VAL A 39 13.04 17.95 3.28
N ARG A 40 13.86 17.13 2.62
CA ARG A 40 13.92 17.07 1.16
C ARG A 40 12.75 16.25 0.66
N ILE A 41 11.80 16.92 0.00
CA ILE A 41 10.74 16.26 -0.75
C ILE A 41 11.20 16.16 -2.21
N SER A 42 11.32 14.94 -2.73
CA SER A 42 11.62 14.72 -4.14
C SER A 42 10.49 15.27 -5.02
N SER A 43 10.82 15.72 -6.23
CA SER A 43 9.81 16.13 -7.20
C SER A 43 8.78 15.01 -7.46
N PRO A 44 7.49 15.33 -7.57
CA PRO A 44 6.47 14.33 -7.87
C PRO A 44 6.66 13.75 -9.27
N THR A 45 6.51 12.42 -9.39
CA THR A 45 6.50 11.72 -10.67
C THR A 45 5.05 11.44 -11.07
N ARG A 46 4.69 11.77 -12.31
CA ARG A 46 3.37 11.46 -12.86
C ARG A 46 3.28 9.96 -13.21
N LEU A 47 2.32 9.25 -12.64
CA LEU A 47 2.12 7.80 -12.86
C LEU A 47 1.06 7.46 -13.90
N THR A 48 0.04 8.32 -14.06
CA THR A 48 -1.09 8.07 -14.97
C THR A 48 -1.30 9.19 -15.99
N GLY A 49 -2.07 8.92 -17.05
CA GLY A 49 -2.09 9.66 -18.31
C GLY A 49 -3.41 10.35 -18.65
N PRO A 50 -3.45 11.19 -19.71
CA PRO A 50 -4.68 11.89 -20.11
C PRO A 50 -5.85 11.04 -20.65
N PRO A 51 -5.72 9.74 -21.05
CA PRO A 51 -6.88 8.98 -21.55
C PRO A 51 -7.96 8.71 -20.49
N THR A 52 -7.59 8.80 -19.21
CA THR A 52 -8.44 8.43 -18.06
C THR A 52 -8.52 9.57 -17.06
N GLU A 53 -9.46 9.45 -16.13
CA GLU A 53 -9.52 10.24 -14.90
C GLU A 53 -9.26 9.29 -13.75
N ASP A 54 -8.22 9.54 -12.97
CA ASP A 54 -7.78 8.57 -11.97
C ASP A 54 -7.90 9.15 -10.56
N ASP A 55 -8.58 8.41 -9.70
CA ASP A 55 -9.01 8.87 -8.38
C ASP A 55 -8.62 7.88 -7.27
N TYR A 56 -8.71 8.37 -6.03
CA TYR A 56 -8.63 7.57 -4.79
C TYR A 56 -7.40 6.64 -4.68
N PRO A 57 -6.17 7.17 -4.79
CA PRO A 57 -4.98 6.35 -4.60
C PRO A 57 -4.86 5.87 -3.15
N ALA A 58 -4.47 4.61 -2.97
CA ALA A 58 -4.06 4.03 -1.70
C ALA A 58 -2.82 3.14 -1.90
N ALA A 59 -1.94 3.05 -0.91
CA ALA A 59 -0.71 2.30 -1.05
C ALA A 59 -0.34 1.51 0.20
N ALA A 60 0.35 0.38 0.01
CA ALA A 60 0.89 -0.47 1.07
C ALA A 60 2.24 -1.03 0.66
N MET A 61 3.16 -1.12 1.63
CA MET A 61 4.51 -1.67 1.42
C MET A 61 4.54 -3.13 1.88
N ALA A 62 5.09 -4.01 1.06
CA ALA A 62 5.35 -5.39 1.41
C ALA A 62 6.68 -5.53 2.20
N PRO A 63 6.87 -6.63 2.95
CA PRO A 63 8.08 -6.83 3.76
C PRO A 63 9.39 -6.83 2.97
N ASP A 64 9.34 -7.13 1.67
CA ASP A 64 10.50 -7.11 0.76
C ASP A 64 10.84 -5.70 0.23
N GLY A 65 10.15 -4.67 0.70
CA GLY A 65 10.33 -3.27 0.27
C GLY A 65 9.54 -2.90 -0.99
N THR A 66 8.81 -3.85 -1.58
CA THR A 66 7.93 -3.58 -2.72
C THR A 66 6.77 -2.68 -2.29
N LEU A 67 6.57 -1.55 -2.97
CA LEU A 67 5.41 -0.69 -2.75
C LEU A 67 4.29 -1.06 -3.75
N TRP A 68 3.10 -1.29 -3.23
CA TRP A 68 1.88 -1.51 -4.01
C TRP A 68 1.00 -0.28 -3.96
N LEU A 69 0.52 0.16 -5.12
CA LEU A 69 -0.38 1.30 -5.29
C LEU A 69 -1.66 0.82 -5.96
N VAL A 70 -2.80 1.09 -5.35
CA VAL A 70 -4.12 0.89 -5.94
C VAL A 70 -4.79 2.24 -6.21
N TYR A 71 -5.57 2.34 -7.27
CA TYR A 71 -6.35 3.54 -7.61
C TYR A 71 -7.59 3.16 -8.45
N VAL A 72 -8.53 4.10 -8.58
CA VAL A 72 -9.64 4.01 -9.54
C VAL A 72 -9.22 4.63 -10.84
N GLU A 73 -9.43 3.94 -11.95
CA GLU A 73 -9.28 4.46 -13.31
C GLU A 73 -10.68 4.60 -13.92
N TYR A 74 -11.09 5.83 -14.22
CA TYR A 74 -12.32 6.12 -14.95
C TYR A 74 -12.04 6.27 -16.44
N GLN A 75 -12.65 5.38 -17.22
CA GLN A 75 -12.66 5.50 -18.68
C GLN A 75 -13.79 6.44 -19.09
N ARG A 76 -13.42 7.53 -19.77
CA ARG A 76 -14.40 8.44 -20.38
C ARG A 76 -15.14 7.72 -21.51
N GLY A 77 -16.45 7.94 -21.57
CA GLY A 77 -17.30 7.45 -22.64
C GLY A 77 -17.28 8.34 -23.88
N SER A 78 -18.25 8.14 -24.77
CA SER A 78 -18.43 8.99 -25.95
C SER A 78 -18.54 10.48 -25.57
N PRO A 79 -17.86 11.40 -26.28
CA PRO A 79 -17.96 12.82 -26.02
C PRO A 79 -19.39 13.34 -26.18
N ILE A 80 -19.73 14.36 -25.39
CA ILE A 80 -21.01 15.06 -25.52
C ILE A 80 -21.04 15.85 -26.84
N ASP A 81 -22.08 15.63 -27.64
CA ASP A 81 -22.35 16.45 -28.83
C ASP A 81 -23.12 17.71 -28.44
N MET A 82 -22.36 18.77 -28.14
CA MET A 82 -22.94 20.07 -27.77
C MET A 82 -23.74 20.73 -28.89
N LYS A 83 -23.51 20.36 -30.17
CA LYS A 83 -24.31 20.86 -31.29
C LYS A 83 -25.70 20.23 -31.27
N ALA A 84 -25.78 18.91 -31.08
CA ALA A 84 -27.04 18.18 -30.91
C ALA A 84 -27.82 18.66 -29.68
N VAL A 85 -27.14 18.87 -28.55
CA VAL A 85 -27.76 19.38 -27.30
C VAL A 85 -28.42 20.75 -27.53
N ARG A 86 -27.73 21.67 -28.21
CA ARG A 86 -28.31 22.99 -28.57
C ARG A 86 -29.50 22.87 -29.51
N ALA A 87 -29.56 21.82 -30.33
CA ALA A 87 -30.69 21.47 -31.18
C ALA A 87 -31.77 20.65 -30.45
N ARG A 88 -31.72 20.54 -29.11
CA ARG A 88 -32.66 19.78 -28.27
C ARG A 88 -32.64 18.26 -28.50
N SER A 89 -31.53 17.73 -28.99
CA SER A 89 -31.25 16.28 -28.99
C SER A 89 -30.26 15.97 -27.86
N PHE A 90 -30.68 15.11 -26.93
CA PHE A 90 -29.96 14.85 -25.68
C PHE A 90 -29.32 13.45 -25.62
N ASP A 91 -29.31 12.71 -26.73
CA ASP A 91 -28.83 11.33 -26.76
C ASP A 91 -27.36 11.21 -26.33
N SER A 92 -26.55 12.23 -26.64
CA SER A 92 -25.13 12.28 -26.26
C SER A 92 -24.89 12.64 -24.78
N LEU A 93 -25.93 13.04 -24.03
CA LEU A 93 -25.85 13.23 -22.58
C LEU A 93 -25.97 11.92 -21.81
N VAL A 94 -26.41 10.83 -22.47
CA VAL A 94 -26.41 9.49 -21.88
C VAL A 94 -25.01 8.89 -22.08
N PRO A 95 -24.21 8.71 -21.02
CA PRO A 95 -22.87 8.16 -21.16
C PRO A 95 -22.93 6.74 -21.72
N ARG A 96 -22.05 6.43 -22.66
CA ARG A 96 -21.89 5.09 -23.26
C ARG A 96 -20.41 4.74 -23.33
N GLY A 97 -20.10 3.49 -22.98
CA GLY A 97 -18.71 2.98 -22.99
C GLY A 97 -17.81 3.60 -21.90
N ASN A 98 -18.39 4.30 -20.93
CA ASN A 98 -17.71 4.82 -19.76
C ASN A 98 -17.76 3.82 -18.60
N GLY A 99 -16.95 4.11 -17.58
CA GLY A 99 -17.07 3.50 -16.26
C GLY A 99 -15.71 3.25 -15.63
N ASP A 100 -15.77 2.82 -14.38
CA ASP A 100 -14.62 2.67 -13.51
C ASP A 100 -14.01 1.27 -13.60
N ARG A 101 -12.75 1.18 -13.19
CA ARG A 101 -12.10 -0.05 -12.79
C ARG A 101 -11.09 0.22 -11.68
N ILE A 102 -10.79 -0.80 -10.89
CA ILE A 102 -9.70 -0.74 -9.91
C ILE A 102 -8.41 -1.22 -10.57
N ARG A 103 -7.33 -0.45 -10.39
CA ARG A 103 -6.00 -0.73 -10.95
C ARG A 103 -4.97 -0.92 -9.84
N LEU A 104 -4.01 -1.82 -10.07
CA LEU A 104 -2.90 -2.09 -9.14
C LEU A 104 -1.55 -1.93 -9.84
N MET A 105 -0.64 -1.18 -9.23
CA MET A 105 0.73 -0.99 -9.70
C MET A 105 1.72 -1.41 -8.62
N ARG A 106 2.92 -1.81 -9.05
CA ARG A 106 4.02 -2.20 -8.17
C ARG A 106 5.23 -1.31 -8.42
N PHE A 107 5.87 -0.83 -7.36
CA PHE A 107 7.18 -0.20 -7.40
C PHE A 107 8.21 -1.11 -6.73
N ASP A 108 9.27 -1.46 -7.47
CA ASP A 108 10.30 -2.41 -7.03
C ASP A 108 11.50 -1.76 -6.32
N GLY A 109 11.37 -0.49 -5.93
CA GLY A 109 12.44 0.34 -5.40
C GLY A 109 13.16 1.17 -6.47
N SER A 110 12.88 0.95 -7.76
CA SER A 110 13.46 1.74 -8.85
C SER A 110 12.47 2.06 -9.96
N ASN A 111 11.58 1.14 -10.31
CA ASN A 111 10.65 1.28 -11.43
C ASN A 111 9.22 0.94 -11.02
N TRP A 112 8.28 1.68 -11.59
CA TRP A 112 6.86 1.35 -11.56
C TRP A 112 6.54 0.36 -12.68
N SER A 113 5.77 -0.67 -12.35
CA SER A 113 5.21 -1.58 -13.35
C SER A 113 4.09 -0.90 -14.15
N ARG A 114 3.72 -1.49 -15.29
CA ARG A 114 2.41 -1.21 -15.89
C ARG A 114 1.27 -1.60 -14.91
N PRO A 115 0.08 -0.95 -15.00
CA PRO A 115 -1.03 -1.27 -14.10
C PRO A 115 -1.69 -2.61 -14.47
N LEU A 116 -2.09 -3.34 -13.43
CA LEU A 116 -2.88 -4.56 -13.45
C LEU A 116 -4.36 -4.23 -13.27
N ASP A 117 -5.23 -4.93 -14.00
CA ASP A 117 -6.67 -4.90 -13.75
C ASP A 117 -7.00 -5.69 -12.47
N VAL A 118 -7.50 -5.01 -11.44
CA VAL A 118 -8.09 -5.65 -10.25
C VAL A 118 -9.57 -5.97 -10.51
N THR A 119 -10.24 -5.18 -11.33
CA THR A 119 -11.60 -5.45 -11.78
C THR A 119 -11.69 -5.32 -13.29
N ASP A 120 -12.79 -5.79 -13.87
CA ASP A 120 -13.11 -5.45 -15.25
C ASP A 120 -13.44 -3.96 -15.40
N ALA A 121 -13.45 -3.49 -16.64
CA ALA A 121 -13.82 -2.13 -17.01
C ALA A 121 -15.33 -1.91 -16.99
N GLY A 122 -15.74 -0.63 -16.94
CA GLY A 122 -17.15 -0.26 -17.09
C GLY A 122 -17.99 -0.54 -15.85
N LEU A 123 -17.34 -0.63 -14.68
CA LEU A 123 -18.01 -0.84 -13.41
C LEU A 123 -18.33 0.49 -12.73
N ASP A 124 -19.04 0.40 -11.61
CA ASP A 124 -19.28 1.50 -10.68
C ASP A 124 -18.63 1.11 -9.34
N VAL A 125 -17.37 1.51 -9.18
CA VAL A 125 -16.49 1.14 -8.05
C VAL A 125 -15.97 2.39 -7.36
N TRP A 126 -15.76 2.29 -6.06
CA TRP A 126 -15.49 3.45 -5.22
C TRP A 126 -14.42 3.15 -4.17
N ARG A 127 -13.46 4.08 -4.07
CA ARG A 127 -12.41 4.19 -3.04
C ARG A 127 -11.79 2.84 -2.64
N PRO A 128 -10.82 2.33 -3.42
CA PRO A 128 -10.12 1.11 -3.07
C PRO A 128 -9.17 1.34 -1.89
N THR A 129 -8.80 0.23 -1.26
CA THR A 129 -7.74 0.14 -0.26
C THR A 129 -6.90 -1.11 -0.55
N VAL A 130 -5.64 -1.10 -0.11
CA VAL A 130 -4.70 -2.20 -0.31
C VAL A 130 -3.99 -2.51 1.01
N ALA A 131 -3.80 -3.80 1.30
CA ALA A 131 -3.03 -4.28 2.44
C ALA A 131 -2.24 -5.53 2.05
N ILE A 132 -1.14 -5.78 2.76
CA ILE A 132 -0.27 -6.94 2.53
C ILE A 132 -0.51 -7.96 3.64
N THR A 133 -0.90 -9.17 3.28
CA THR A 133 -1.06 -10.27 4.24
C THR A 133 0.30 -10.72 4.79
N GLY A 134 0.32 -11.47 5.90
CA GLY A 134 1.56 -12.05 6.45
C GLY A 134 2.28 -13.01 5.51
N ARG A 135 1.60 -13.50 4.45
CA ARG A 135 2.21 -14.35 3.41
C ARG A 135 2.82 -13.54 2.26
N GLY A 136 2.65 -12.22 2.24
CA GLY A 136 3.05 -11.36 1.13
C GLY A 136 1.98 -11.22 0.03
N ASP A 137 0.82 -11.86 0.18
CA ASP A 137 -0.30 -11.67 -0.75
C ASP A 137 -0.84 -10.23 -0.64
N VAL A 138 -1.22 -9.65 -1.78
CA VAL A 138 -1.77 -8.29 -1.86
C VAL A 138 -3.29 -8.38 -1.85
N LEU A 139 -3.93 -7.94 -0.75
CA LEU A 139 -5.37 -7.80 -0.67
C LEU A 139 -5.76 -6.43 -1.17
N VAL A 140 -6.70 -6.39 -2.12
CA VAL A 140 -7.37 -5.16 -2.55
C VAL A 140 -8.85 -5.26 -2.19
N ALA A 141 -9.38 -4.23 -1.54
CA ALA A 141 -10.80 -4.11 -1.22
C ALA A 141 -11.35 -2.77 -1.73
N TRP A 142 -12.63 -2.73 -2.08
CA TRP A 142 -13.30 -1.54 -2.62
C TRP A 142 -14.80 -1.62 -2.33
N ALA A 143 -15.51 -0.49 -2.41
CA ALA A 143 -16.96 -0.49 -2.49
C ALA A 143 -17.40 -0.59 -3.96
N GLN A 144 -18.44 -1.35 -4.25
CA GLN A 144 -18.97 -1.50 -5.61
C GLN A 144 -20.50 -1.45 -5.59
N ASN A 145 -21.07 -0.73 -6.55
CA ASN A 145 -22.50 -0.74 -6.79
C ASN A 145 -22.90 -2.04 -7.48
N LEU A 146 -23.70 -2.85 -6.79
CA LEU A 146 -24.20 -4.13 -7.27
C LEU A 146 -25.72 -4.07 -7.36
N GLY A 147 -26.22 -3.45 -8.44
CA GLY A 147 -27.66 -3.35 -8.70
C GLY A 147 -28.37 -2.35 -7.78
N GLY A 148 -27.71 -1.24 -7.46
CA GLY A 148 -28.22 -0.19 -6.57
C GLY A 148 -27.82 -0.36 -5.10
N ASP A 149 -27.21 -1.49 -4.75
CA ASP A 149 -26.72 -1.77 -3.40
C ASP A 149 -25.19 -1.71 -3.37
N TRP A 150 -24.65 -0.84 -2.53
CA TRP A 150 -23.21 -0.63 -2.43
C TRP A 150 -22.61 -1.59 -1.43
N GLU A 151 -21.65 -2.38 -1.89
CA GLU A 151 -21.14 -3.51 -1.13
C GLU A 151 -19.62 -3.49 -1.13
N ILE A 152 -19.02 -3.91 -0.02
CA ILE A 152 -17.59 -4.13 0.08
C ILE A 152 -17.24 -5.42 -0.65
N CYS A 153 -16.37 -5.30 -1.63
CA CYS A 153 -15.75 -6.40 -2.36
C CYS A 153 -14.25 -6.47 -2.04
N CYS A 154 -13.67 -7.66 -2.09
CA CYS A 154 -12.22 -7.85 -2.03
C CYS A 154 -11.76 -8.89 -3.06
N ARG A 155 -10.50 -8.81 -3.46
CA ARG A 155 -9.78 -9.93 -4.07
C ARG A 155 -8.31 -9.87 -3.71
N VAL A 156 -7.63 -11.00 -3.89
CA VAL A 156 -6.22 -11.16 -3.52
C VAL A 156 -5.39 -11.44 -4.77
N PHE A 157 -4.27 -10.72 -4.89
CA PHE A 157 -3.19 -11.04 -5.81
C PHE A 157 -2.12 -11.80 -5.03
N THR A 158 -1.70 -12.95 -5.54
CA THR A 158 -0.56 -13.71 -5.03
C THR A 158 0.61 -13.50 -6.00
N PRO A 159 1.57 -12.60 -5.69
CA PRO A 159 2.72 -12.39 -6.55
C PRO A 159 3.54 -13.67 -6.64
N THR A 160 3.92 -14.10 -7.85
CA THR A 160 4.87 -15.21 -7.98
C THR A 160 6.25 -14.73 -7.57
N SER A 161 6.81 -15.30 -6.50
CA SER A 161 8.21 -15.11 -6.11
C SER A 161 9.11 -15.92 -7.05
N GLY A 162 9.52 -15.33 -8.18
CA GLY A 162 10.38 -16.03 -9.14
C GLY A 162 10.78 -15.17 -10.33
N LYS A 163 12.09 -14.85 -10.38
CA LYS A 163 12.79 -13.98 -11.36
C LYS A 163 12.19 -12.58 -11.50
N LYS A 164 13.03 -11.53 -11.34
CA LYS A 164 12.65 -10.17 -11.75
C LYS A 164 12.09 -10.23 -13.18
N PRO A 165 11.01 -9.48 -13.49
CA PRO A 165 10.51 -9.39 -14.85
C PRO A 165 11.67 -9.16 -15.81
N SER A 166 11.64 -9.84 -16.96
CA SER A 166 12.67 -9.70 -17.99
C SER A 166 12.84 -8.24 -18.40
N ARG A 167 11.75 -7.46 -18.31
CA ARG A 167 11.73 -6.02 -18.50
C ARG A 167 10.94 -5.33 -17.39
N THR A 168 11.42 -4.19 -16.91
CA THR A 168 10.81 -3.44 -15.81
C THR A 168 9.48 -2.77 -16.18
N ASP A 169 9.14 -2.71 -17.47
CA ASP A 169 7.84 -2.26 -17.99
C ASP A 169 6.81 -3.39 -18.11
N GLU A 170 7.20 -4.65 -17.93
CA GLU A 170 6.27 -5.77 -17.88
C GLU A 170 5.50 -5.72 -16.56
N PRO A 171 4.18 -5.93 -16.60
CA PRO A 171 3.38 -5.88 -15.39
C PRO A 171 3.61 -7.14 -14.51
N PRO A 172 3.35 -7.08 -13.20
CA PRO A 172 3.73 -8.15 -12.28
C PRO A 172 3.00 -9.47 -12.58
N ARG A 173 3.71 -10.60 -12.50
CA ARG A 173 3.11 -11.94 -12.59
C ARG A 173 2.57 -12.40 -11.24
N GLY A 174 1.48 -13.15 -11.28
CA GLY A 174 0.84 -13.68 -10.09
C GLY A 174 -0.53 -14.27 -10.39
N LEU A 175 -1.13 -14.87 -9.37
CA LEU A 175 -2.46 -15.44 -9.46
C LEU A 175 -3.45 -14.52 -8.76
N TRP A 176 -4.61 -14.34 -9.39
CA TRP A 176 -5.71 -13.60 -8.80
C TRP A 176 -6.70 -14.57 -8.17
N SER A 177 -7.19 -14.25 -6.97
CA SER A 177 -8.41 -14.89 -6.49
C SER A 177 -9.61 -14.37 -7.27
N ARG A 178 -10.71 -15.13 -7.24
CA ARG A 178 -12.03 -14.56 -7.57
C ARG A 178 -12.33 -13.32 -6.72
N VAL A 179 -13.19 -12.46 -7.22
CA VAL A 179 -13.79 -11.38 -6.43
C VAL A 179 -14.73 -11.99 -5.37
N VAL A 180 -14.61 -11.50 -4.13
CA VAL A 180 -15.41 -11.90 -2.99
C VAL A 180 -16.22 -10.69 -2.51
N ARG A 181 -17.54 -10.81 -2.53
CA ARG A 181 -18.47 -9.87 -1.87
C ARG A 181 -18.46 -10.13 -0.36
N VAL A 182 -17.90 -9.18 0.40
CA VAL A 182 -17.69 -9.22 1.86
C VAL A 182 -19.00 -8.91 2.60
N THR A 183 -19.69 -7.86 2.19
CA THR A 183 -20.99 -7.44 2.76
C THR A 183 -22.15 -7.87 1.85
N ARG A 184 -23.31 -8.16 2.44
CA ARG A 184 -24.49 -8.71 1.74
C ARG A 184 -25.82 -8.19 2.30
N SER A 185 -25.74 -7.33 3.30
CA SER A 185 -26.94 -6.87 4.02
C SER A 185 -27.48 -5.66 3.28
N ALA A 186 -28.80 -5.48 3.25
CA ALA A 186 -29.39 -4.34 2.58
C ALA A 186 -28.89 -3.01 3.16
N GLY A 187 -28.64 -2.05 2.28
CA GLY A 187 -28.15 -0.71 2.62
C GLY A 187 -26.68 -0.56 2.22
N SER A 188 -26.22 0.68 2.13
CA SER A 188 -24.93 0.94 1.49
C SER A 188 -23.72 0.78 2.41
N ASP A 189 -22.69 0.10 1.94
CA ASP A 189 -21.37 -0.01 2.56
C ASP A 189 -20.30 0.70 1.72
N PHE A 190 -19.53 1.59 2.35
CA PHE A 190 -18.57 2.47 1.69
C PHE A 190 -17.30 2.72 2.51
N HIS A 191 -16.33 3.41 1.89
CA HIS A 191 -15.14 3.96 2.56
C HIS A 191 -14.32 2.91 3.30
N VAL A 192 -14.15 1.74 2.68
CA VAL A 192 -13.36 0.67 3.26
C VAL A 192 -11.89 1.07 3.42
N VAL A 193 -11.33 0.75 4.58
CA VAL A 193 -9.90 0.83 4.89
C VAL A 193 -9.42 -0.52 5.37
N ALA A 194 -8.14 -0.81 5.13
CA ALA A 194 -7.53 -2.08 5.50
C ALA A 194 -6.26 -1.88 6.33
N ALA A 195 -6.02 -2.80 7.27
CA ALA A 195 -4.78 -2.90 8.02
C ALA A 195 -4.42 -4.36 8.28
N THR A 196 -3.12 -4.67 8.33
CA THR A 196 -2.62 -6.00 8.67
C THR A 196 -2.13 -5.99 10.11
N ASP A 197 -2.59 -6.95 10.92
CA ASP A 197 -2.12 -7.13 12.29
C ASP A 197 -0.75 -7.84 12.37
N ALA A 198 -0.21 -7.97 13.58
CA ALA A 198 1.10 -8.59 13.82
C ALA A 198 1.15 -10.09 13.46
N ASP A 199 -0.01 -10.76 13.41
CA ASP A 199 -0.12 -12.17 13.01
C ASP A 199 -0.27 -12.31 11.48
N GLY A 200 -0.23 -11.19 10.74
CA GLY A 200 -0.35 -11.17 9.29
C GLY A 200 -1.78 -11.24 8.77
N LYS A 201 -2.77 -11.06 9.63
CA LYS A 201 -4.20 -11.10 9.28
C LYS A 201 -4.69 -9.70 8.92
N VAL A 202 -5.42 -9.62 7.80
CA VAL A 202 -5.99 -8.34 7.33
C VAL A 202 -7.36 -8.11 7.96
N TRP A 203 -7.52 -6.91 8.51
CA TRP A 203 -8.77 -6.34 9.00
C TRP A 203 -9.28 -5.30 8.02
N LEU A 204 -10.58 -5.34 7.76
CA LEU A 204 -11.30 -4.33 6.99
C LEU A 204 -12.23 -3.58 7.93
N ALA A 205 -12.22 -2.26 7.87
CA ALA A 205 -13.22 -1.41 8.50
C ALA A 205 -13.91 -0.56 7.44
N TRP A 206 -15.20 -0.30 7.57
CA TRP A 206 -15.99 0.44 6.59
C TRP A 206 -17.16 1.16 7.24
N GLN A 207 -17.72 2.13 6.53
CA GLN A 207 -18.96 2.80 6.90
C GLN A 207 -20.16 2.04 6.32
N SER A 208 -21.17 1.78 7.12
CA SER A 208 -22.38 1.05 6.73
C SER A 208 -23.63 1.84 7.08
N TRP A 209 -24.58 1.93 6.15
CA TRP A 209 -25.92 2.47 6.42
C TRP A 209 -26.87 1.35 6.83
N ARG A 210 -27.24 1.29 8.11
CA ARG A 210 -28.21 0.31 8.64
C ARG A 210 -29.08 0.98 9.68
N GLY A 211 -30.35 0.57 9.79
CA GLY A 211 -31.23 1.06 10.85
C GLY A 211 -31.39 2.59 10.90
N ASN A 212 -31.35 3.26 9.74
CA ASN A 212 -31.40 4.73 9.63
C ASN A 212 -30.22 5.47 10.28
N ASN A 213 -29.05 4.84 10.34
CA ASN A 213 -27.81 5.43 10.84
C ASN A 213 -26.59 4.97 10.02
N PHE A 214 -25.54 5.79 10.00
CA PHE A 214 -24.22 5.36 9.53
C PHE A 214 -23.38 4.89 10.72
N ASP A 215 -22.96 3.63 10.66
CA ASP A 215 -22.08 3.01 11.65
C ASP A 215 -20.75 2.61 11.04
N ILE A 216 -19.73 2.42 11.89
CA ILE A 216 -18.44 1.86 11.48
C ILE A 216 -18.40 0.39 11.87
N LEU A 217 -18.26 -0.47 10.87
CA LEU A 217 -18.18 -1.91 11.03
C LEU A 217 -16.74 -2.36 10.78
N VAL A 218 -16.37 -3.48 11.39
CA VAL A 218 -15.07 -4.11 11.20
C VAL A 218 -15.23 -5.61 11.04
N ALA A 219 -14.48 -6.20 10.11
CA ALA A 219 -14.39 -7.65 9.98
C ALA A 219 -13.02 -8.07 9.46
N SER A 220 -12.64 -9.28 9.85
CA SER A 220 -11.46 -9.95 9.32
C SER A 220 -11.90 -11.15 8.50
N ARG A 221 -12.24 -10.94 7.23
CA ARG A 221 -12.69 -12.03 6.35
C ARG A 221 -12.24 -11.82 4.91
N CYS A 222 -10.93 -11.87 4.68
CA CYS A 222 -10.40 -12.25 3.37
C CYS A 222 -9.14 -13.11 3.59
N THR A 223 -9.30 -14.30 4.17
CA THR A 223 -8.30 -15.36 3.98
C THR A 223 -8.57 -15.95 2.59
N ALA A 224 -7.76 -15.55 1.61
CA ALA A 224 -7.76 -16.24 0.32
C ALA A 224 -7.31 -17.68 0.56
N ALA A 225 -8.27 -18.60 0.63
CA ALA A 225 -8.00 -19.96 0.19
C ALA A 225 -7.85 -19.87 -1.34
N PRO A 226 -6.69 -20.23 -1.90
CA PRO A 226 -6.56 -20.30 -3.35
C PRO A 226 -7.50 -21.41 -3.82
N ARG A 227 -8.64 -21.03 -4.40
CA ARG A 227 -9.18 -21.82 -5.50
C ARG A 227 -8.50 -21.24 -6.72
N GLU A 228 -7.63 -22.03 -7.33
CA GLU A 228 -6.90 -21.72 -8.57
C GLU A 228 -7.86 -21.02 -9.53
N TYR A 229 -7.75 -19.69 -9.60
CA TYR A 229 -8.39 -18.91 -10.62
C TYR A 229 -7.26 -18.36 -11.47
N HIS A 230 -7.04 -19.01 -12.60
CA HIS A 230 -6.18 -18.50 -13.65
C HIS A 230 -6.99 -17.45 -14.40
N ASP A 231 -6.61 -16.17 -14.25
CA ASP A 231 -7.10 -15.15 -15.18
C ASP A 231 -6.30 -15.32 -16.49
N PRO A 232 -6.91 -15.84 -17.57
CA PRO A 232 -6.20 -16.14 -18.80
C PRO A 232 -5.59 -14.90 -19.46
N ARG A 233 -6.04 -13.69 -19.07
CA ARG A 233 -5.45 -12.43 -19.55
C ARG A 233 -4.00 -12.24 -19.11
N TRP A 234 -3.54 -13.03 -18.13
CA TRP A 234 -2.22 -12.92 -17.52
C TRP A 234 -1.38 -14.20 -17.62
N ALA A 235 -1.86 -15.19 -18.36
CA ALA A 235 -1.07 -16.36 -18.71
C ALA A 235 0.04 -15.93 -19.69
N ASP A 236 1.24 -16.49 -19.53
CA ASP A 236 2.32 -16.33 -20.49
C ASP A 236 1.86 -16.96 -21.82
N PRO A 237 1.88 -16.25 -22.97
CA PRO A 237 1.46 -16.80 -24.26
C PRO A 237 2.25 -18.03 -24.76
N GLN A 238 3.21 -18.55 -23.98
CA GLN A 238 4.10 -19.64 -24.38
C GLN A 238 3.70 -21.04 -23.85
N ASP A 239 2.59 -21.21 -23.12
CA ASP A 239 2.19 -22.51 -22.56
C ASP A 239 1.19 -23.31 -23.41
N GLU A 240 0.97 -22.94 -24.68
CA GLU A 240 0.11 -23.69 -25.62
C GLU A 240 0.89 -24.62 -26.58
N SER A 241 2.04 -25.15 -26.15
CA SER A 241 2.74 -26.18 -26.92
C SER A 241 3.15 -27.38 -26.07
N LYS A 242 2.19 -28.28 -25.80
CA LYS A 242 2.41 -29.73 -25.67
C LYS A 242 1.19 -30.51 -26.13
#